data_AF-A0A1A8AZQ1-F1
#
_entry.id   AF-A0A1A8AZQ1-F1
#
_cell.length_a   1.000
_cell.length_b   1.000
_cell.length_c   1.000
_cell.angle_alpha   90.00
_cell.angle_beta   90.00
_cell.angle_gamma   90.00
#
_symmetry.space_group_name_H-M   'P 1'
#
loop_
_entity.id
_entity.type
_entity.pdbx_description
1 polymer ?
#
loop_
_entity_poly.entity_id
_entity_poly.type
_entity_poly.pdbx_seq_one_letter_code
_entity_poly.pdbx_strand_id
1 'polypeptide(L)' 'MDCCGLSLLVVTILTGVSCEQLTAVKNEESSLEGTPVTLSYNYSRDAAIGDYFFWYRQDPGEPPEFLISHLESEEIIKES' A
#
# COMPACT_ATOMS: atom_id res chain seq x y z
N MET A 1 -17.06 -26.95 -18.82
CA MET A 1 -15.86 -26.11 -18.81
C MET A 1 -15.46 -25.89 -20.26
N ASP A 2 -16.04 -24.85 -20.83
CA ASP A 2 -15.92 -24.44 -22.23
C ASP A 2 -14.55 -23.79 -22.49
N CYS A 3 -14.08 -23.85 -23.74
CA CYS A 3 -12.78 -23.31 -24.15
C CYS A 3 -12.62 -21.81 -23.82
N CYS A 4 -13.71 -21.06 -23.80
CA CYS A 4 -13.70 -19.63 -23.44
C CYS A 4 -13.30 -19.44 -21.96
N GLY A 5 -13.80 -20.29 -21.06
CA GLY A 5 -13.41 -20.29 -19.65
C GLY A 5 -11.93 -20.62 -19.43
N LEU A 6 -11.38 -21.57 -20.20
CA LEU A 6 -9.95 -21.92 -20.13
C LEU A 6 -9.07 -20.80 -20.71
N SER A 7 -9.51 -20.18 -21.81
CA SER A 7 -8.80 -19.07 -22.46
C SER A 7 -8.72 -17.83 -21.56
N LEU A 8 -9.80 -17.49 -20.84
CA LEU A 8 -9.81 -16.36 -19.92
C LEU A 8 -8.85 -16.57 -18.74
N LEU A 9 -8.84 -17.79 -18.19
CA LEU A 9 -7.98 -18.18 -17.07
C LEU A 9 -6.49 -18.13 -17.44
N VAL A 10 -6.15 -18.50 -18.68
CA VAL A 10 -4.77 -18.40 -19.20
C VAL A 10 -4.30 -16.95 -19.34
N VAL A 11 -5.17 -16.03 -19.79
CA VAL A 11 -4.82 -14.62 -19.93
C VAL A 11 -4.51 -13.97 -18.58
N THR A 12 -5.29 -14.27 -17.54
CA THR A 12 -5.05 -13.72 -16.18
C THR A 12 -3.77 -14.24 -15.53
N ILE A 13 -3.34 -15.48 -15.82
CA ILE A 13 -2.06 -16.01 -15.32
C ILE A 13 -0.87 -15.36 -16.03
N LEU A 14 -1.00 -15.05 -17.32
CA LEU A 14 0.06 -14.45 -18.13
C LEU A 14 0.26 -12.96 -17.84
N THR A 15 -0.81 -12.24 -17.48
CA THR A 15 -0.73 -10.86 -16.97
C THR A 15 -0.54 -10.91 -15.45
N GLY A 16 0.68 -11.25 -15.02
CA GLY A 16 1.02 -11.29 -13.59
C GLY A 16 0.54 -10.01 -12.89
N VAL A 17 -0.21 -10.16 -11.80
CA VAL A 17 -0.55 -9.03 -10.93
C VAL A 17 0.77 -8.57 -10.30
N SER A 18 1.28 -7.43 -10.73
CA SER A 18 2.38 -6.77 -10.05
C SER A 18 1.84 -6.14 -8.78
N CYS A 19 1.75 -6.93 -7.71
CA CYS A 19 1.56 -6.37 -6.38
C CYS A 19 2.83 -5.61 -6.02
N GLU A 20 2.79 -4.28 -6.03
CA GLU A 20 3.88 -3.52 -5.44
C GLU A 20 3.91 -3.79 -3.94
N GLN A 21 5.05 -4.24 -3.43
CA GLN A 21 5.11 -4.82 -2.10
C GLN A 21 5.42 -3.73 -1.06
N LEU A 22 4.37 -3.26 -0.40
CA LEU A 22 4.46 -2.49 0.85
C LEU A 22 4.55 -3.47 2.03
N THR A 23 5.58 -3.31 2.87
CA THR A 23 5.77 -4.15 4.07
C THR A 23 5.84 -3.25 5.29
N ALA A 24 5.09 -3.57 6.35
CA ALA A 24 5.18 -2.82 7.59
C ALA A 24 6.59 -2.91 8.18
N VAL A 25 7.13 -1.80 8.67
CA VAL A 25 8.43 -1.80 9.38
C VAL A 25 8.30 -2.58 10.70
N LYS A 26 7.14 -2.49 11.34
CA LYS A 26 6.76 -3.24 12.53
C LYS A 26 5.31 -3.70 12.41
N ASN A 27 5.03 -4.90 12.91
CA ASN A 27 3.68 -5.47 12.89
C ASN A 27 2.77 -4.89 13.99
N GLU A 28 3.36 -4.39 15.07
CA GLU A 28 2.65 -3.85 16.22
C GLU A 28 3.39 -2.62 16.76
N GLU A 29 2.63 -1.61 17.18
CA GLU A 29 3.10 -0.43 17.89
C GLU A 29 2.13 -0.15 19.03
N SER A 30 2.66 0.31 20.16
CA SER A 30 1.85 0.65 21.33
C SER A 30 2.42 1.90 22.00
N SER A 31 1.53 2.73 22.53
CA SER A 31 1.90 3.94 23.25
C SER A 31 0.90 4.21 24.38
N LEU A 32 1.23 5.15 25.26
CA LEU A 32 0.31 5.59 26.30
C LEU A 32 -0.83 6.42 25.70
N GLU A 33 -2.00 6.40 26.33
CA GLU A 33 -3.14 7.20 25.90
C GLU A 33 -2.76 8.70 25.82
N GLY A 34 -3.20 9.36 24.75
CA GLY A 34 -2.86 10.76 24.47
C GLY A 34 -1.47 10.97 23.86
N THR A 35 -0.66 9.92 23.70
CA THR A 35 0.63 9.97 23.01
C THR A 35 0.46 9.51 21.56
N PRO A 36 1.05 10.19 20.57
CA PRO A 36 1.00 9.75 19.18
C PRO A 36 1.74 8.43 18.96
N VAL A 37 1.30 7.69 17.95
CA VAL A 37 1.99 6.52 17.39
C VAL A 37 2.37 6.83 15.96
N THR A 38 3.56 6.37 15.56
CA THR A 38 4.02 6.45 14.16
C THR A 38 4.00 5.07 13.56
N LEU A 39 3.27 4.89 12.47
CA LEU A 39 3.32 3.68 11.64
C LEU A 39 4.23 3.95 10.44
N SER A 40 5.08 2.98 10.12
CA SER A 40 6.04 3.09 9.01
C SER A 40 5.96 1.86 8.11
N TYR A 41 6.23 2.07 6.82
CA TYR A 41 6.31 1.02 5.81
C TYR A 41 7.65 1.08 5.06
N ASN A 42 8.07 -0.07 4.55
CA ASN A 42 9.07 -0.20 3.51
C ASN A 42 8.35 -0.42 2.18
N TYR A 43 8.79 0.30 1.16
CA TYR A 43 8.34 0.12 -0.21
C TYR A 43 9.45 -0.58 -0.99
N SER A 44 9.10 -1.60 -1.79
CA SER A 44 10.09 -2.44 -2.49
C SER A 44 10.92 -1.70 -3.54
N ARG A 45 10.50 -0.49 -3.91
CA ARG A 45 11.18 0.43 -4.82
C ARG A 45 11.14 1.84 -4.24
N ASP A 46 11.89 2.75 -4.84
CA ASP A 46 11.75 4.17 -4.53
C ASP A 46 10.38 4.67 -5.02
N ALA A 47 9.76 5.53 -4.21
CA ALA A 47 8.53 6.21 -4.58
C ALA A 47 8.84 7.18 -5.74
N ALA A 48 8.04 7.09 -6.80
CA ALA A 48 8.13 7.95 -7.97
C ALA A 48 7.07 9.06 -7.89
N ILE A 49 7.34 10.19 -8.54
CA ILE A 49 6.35 11.26 -8.69
C ILE A 49 5.09 10.69 -9.33
N GLY A 50 3.94 10.87 -8.67
CA GLY A 50 2.69 10.25 -9.11
C GLY A 50 2.27 9.05 -8.28
N ASP A 51 3.17 8.42 -7.53
CA ASP A 51 2.83 7.32 -6.62
C ASP A 51 1.92 7.86 -5.51
N TYR A 52 0.83 7.14 -5.26
CA TYR A 52 -0.21 7.57 -4.34
C TYR A 52 -0.41 6.52 -3.27
N PHE A 53 -0.23 6.93 -2.02
CA PHE A 53 -0.28 6.04 -0.86
C PHE A 53 -1.53 6.31 -0.04
N PHE A 54 -2.15 5.25 0.46
CA PHE A 54 -3.37 5.29 1.23
C PHE A 54 -3.19 4.54 2.54
N TRP A 55 -3.69 5.13 3.62
CA TRP A 55 -3.70 4.54 4.94
C TRP A 55 -5.13 4.24 5.38
N TYR A 56 -5.32 3.05 5.92
CA TYR A 56 -6.61 2.57 6.42
C TYR A 56 -6.47 2.07 7.85
N ARG A 57 -7.53 2.25 8.65
CA ARG A 57 -7.73 1.57 9.93
C ARG A 57 -8.74 0.45 9.72
N GLN A 58 -8.56 -0.66 10.40
CA GLN A 58 -9.56 -1.71 10.43
C GLN A 58 -9.70 -2.25 11.85
N ASP A 59 -10.89 -2.04 12.43
CA ASP A 59 -11.25 -2.68 13.69
C ASP A 59 -11.68 -4.13 13.44
N PRO A 60 -11.50 -5.05 14.40
CA PRO A 60 -11.87 -6.45 14.22
C PRO A 60 -13.34 -6.63 13.79
N GLY A 61 -13.55 -7.21 12.61
CA GLY A 61 -14.89 -7.49 12.07
C GLY A 61 -15.50 -6.37 11.23
N GLU A 62 -14.87 -5.19 11.18
CA GLU A 62 -15.33 -4.03 10.42
C GLU A 62 -14.63 -3.92 9.06
N PRO A 63 -15.24 -3.26 8.06
CA PRO A 63 -14.57 -2.96 6.81
C PRO A 63 -13.43 -1.94 7.01
N PRO A 64 -12.44 -1.89 6.10
CA PRO A 64 -11.39 -0.86 6.15
C PRO A 64 -11.98 0.55 6.09
N GLU A 65 -11.57 1.38 7.05
CA GLU A 65 -11.91 2.80 7.13
C GLU A 65 -10.73 3.63 6.62
N PHE A 66 -10.98 4.51 5.66
CA PHE A 66 -9.96 5.41 5.13
C PHE A 66 -9.54 6.43 6.20
N LEU A 67 -8.22 6.58 6.39
CA LEU A 67 -7.65 7.59 7.29
C LEU A 67 -7.12 8.78 6.51
N ILE A 68 -6.06 8.55 5.74
CA ILE A 68 -5.30 9.58 5.04
C ILE A 68 -4.72 9.03 3.73
N SER A 69 -4.45 9.94 2.79
CA SER A 69 -3.69 9.63 1.59
C SER A 69 -2.66 10.72 1.31
N HIS A 70 -1.60 10.36 0.61
CA HIS A 70 -0.61 11.31 0.15
C HIS A 70 -0.07 10.91 -1.22
N LEU A 71 0.20 11.94 -2.02
CA LEU A 71 0.87 11.84 -3.31
C LEU A 71 2.36 12.05 -3.08
N GLU A 72 3.20 11.21 -3.66
CA GLU A 72 4.62 11.47 -3.74
C GLU A 72 4.85 12.71 -4.61
N SER A 73 5.36 13.76 -3.98
CA SER A 73 5.72 15.01 -4.62
C SER A 73 7.22 15.11 -4.76
N GLU A 74 7.69 15.77 -5.81
CA GLU A 74 9.10 16.08 -5.96
C GLU A 74 9.63 16.86 -4.74
N GLU A 75 10.52 16.25 -3.96
CA GLU A 75 11.32 17.00 -3.00
C GLU A 75 12.32 17.81 -3.83
N ILE A 76 12.04 19.10 -4.02
CA ILE A 76 13.06 20.03 -4.54
C ILE A 76 14.16 20.05 -3.48
N ILE A 77 15.23 19.28 -3.70
CA ILE A 77 16.46 19.42 -2.93
C ILE A 77 16.90 20.87 -3.12
N LYS A 78 16.62 21.72 -2.13
CA LYS A 78 17.25 23.03 -2.04
C LYS A 78 18.69 22.77 -1.69
N GLU A 79 19.52 22.68 -2.73
CA GLU A 79 20.96 22.84 -2.60
C GLU A 79 21.23 24.18 -1.90
N SER A 80 21.84 24.13 -0.72
CA SER A 80 22.35 25.26 0.05
C SER A 80 23.78 25.00 0.46
#